data_AF-A0AAN9A450-F1
#
_entry.id   AF-A0AAN9A450-F1
#
_cell.length_a   1.000
_cell.length_b   1.000
_cell.length_c   1.000
_cell.angle_alpha   90.00
_cell.angle_beta   90.00
_cell.angle_gamma   90.00
#
_symmetry.space_group_name_H-M   'P 1'
#
loop_
_entity.id
_entity.type
_entity.pdbx_description
1 polymer ?
#
loop_
_entity_poly.entity_id
_entity_poly.type
_entity_poly.pdbx_seq_one_letter_code
_entity_poly.pdbx_strand_id
1 'polypeptide(L)' 'MFRCIPIFKGCNRHVEYVDKRHCSLGCVPDDIMRYARSLEEVLLDANHIRDLPKKTINPY' A
#
# COMPACT_ATOMS: atom_id res chain seq x y z
N MET A 1 17.02 -17.41 8.13
CA MET A 1 16.81 -16.44 9.23
C MET A 1 16.40 -15.14 8.57
N PHE A 2 15.20 -14.58 8.72
CA PHE A 2 14.50 -14.26 9.96
C PHE A 2 12.99 -14.45 9.81
N ARG A 3 12.43 -15.13 10.82
CA ARG A 3 11.01 -15.35 11.05
C ARG A 3 10.47 -14.04 11.62
N CYS A 4 9.74 -13.27 10.80
CA CYS A 4 9.06 -12.06 11.26
C CYS A 4 7.99 -12.43 12.28
N ILE A 5 8.29 -12.17 13.55
CA ILE A 5 7.41 -12.41 14.69
C ILE A 5 6.28 -11.36 14.66
N PRO A 6 4.99 -11.78 14.67
CA PRO A 6 3.85 -10.90 14.40
C PRO A 6 3.34 -10.18 15.66
N ILE A 7 4.22 -9.53 16.43
CA ILE A 7 3.85 -8.95 17.74
C ILE A 7 3.89 -7.41 17.77
N PHE A 8 4.61 -6.73 16.87
CA PHE A 8 4.64 -5.26 16.86
C PHE A 8 3.79 -4.66 15.75
N LYS A 9 2.51 -4.46 16.07
CA LYS A 9 1.49 -3.66 15.35
C LYS A 9 1.83 -2.16 15.19
N GLY A 10 3.09 -1.75 15.37
CA GLY A 10 3.45 -0.34 15.53
C GLY A 10 4.82 0.09 15.00
N CYS A 11 5.52 -0.74 14.23
CA CYS A 11 6.64 -0.23 13.45
C CYS A 11 6.06 0.33 12.16
N ASN A 12 5.75 1.63 12.12
CA ASN A 12 5.71 2.37 10.87
C ASN A 12 7.10 2.25 10.24
N ARG A 13 7.32 1.16 9.52
CA ARG A 13 8.53 0.96 8.75
C ARG A 13 8.49 2.08 7.71
N HIS A 14 9.52 2.90 7.70
CA HIS A 14 9.70 3.87 6.64
C HIS A 14 9.79 3.09 5.32
N VAL A 15 8.76 3.23 4.50
CA VAL A 15 8.64 2.59 3.20
C VAL A 15 8.45 3.71 2.21
N GLU A 16 9.44 3.91 1.34
CA GLU A 16 9.42 4.92 0.27
C GLU A 16 8.89 4.34 -1.04
N TYR A 17 9.06 3.03 -1.24
CA TYR A 17 8.75 2.35 -2.49
C TYR A 17 8.01 1.03 -2.26
N VAL A 18 6.92 0.81 -3.01
CA VAL A 18 6.16 -0.45 -3.03
C VAL A 18 5.96 -0.94 -4.46
N ASP A 19 6.42 -2.15 -4.73
CA ASP A 19 6.17 -2.83 -6.00
C ASP A 19 5.19 -4.00 -5.81
N LYS A 20 4.03 -3.86 -6.44
CA LYS A 20 2.97 -4.87 -6.45
C LYS A 20 2.47 -5.10 -7.88
N ARG A 21 3.37 -5.05 -8.85
CA ARG A 21 3.05 -5.39 -10.24
C ARG A 21 2.70 -6.87 -10.39
N HIS A 22 1.84 -7.21 -11.34
CA HIS A 22 1.44 -8.60 -11.66
C HIS A 22 0.92 -9.41 -10.44
N CYS A 23 0.38 -8.75 -9.41
CA CYS A 23 -0.10 -9.41 -8.20
C CYS A 23 -1.58 -9.81 -8.27
N SER A 24 -2.21 -9.70 -9.45
CA SER A 24 -3.63 -9.95 -9.68
C SER A 24 -4.56 -9.22 -8.68
N LEU A 25 -4.16 -8.03 -8.23
CA LEU A 25 -4.93 -7.23 -7.27
C LEU A 25 -6.25 -6.78 -7.90
N GLY A 26 -7.37 -7.01 -7.21
CA GLY A 26 -8.70 -6.52 -7.62
C GLY A 26 -9.03 -5.10 -7.13
N CYS A 27 -8.31 -4.63 -6.11
CA CYS A 27 -8.43 -3.31 -5.52
C CYS A 27 -7.08 -2.84 -4.98
N VAL A 28 -6.95 -1.55 -4.68
CA VAL A 28 -5.75 -1.02 -4.00
C VAL A 28 -5.73 -1.53 -2.55
N PRO A 29 -4.67 -2.24 -2.10
CA PRO A 29 -4.57 -2.73 -0.73
C PRO A 29 -4.54 -1.59 0.32
N ASP A 30 -5.34 -1.71 1.38
CA ASP A 30 -5.37 -0.74 2.49
C ASP A 30 -4.03 -0.67 3.25
N ASP A 31 -3.24 -1.74 3.21
CA ASP A 31 -1.89 -1.74 3.80
C ASP A 31 -0.96 -0.71 3.15
N ILE A 32 -1.22 -0.31 1.90
CA ILE A 32 -0.46 0.78 1.24
C ILE A 32 -0.74 2.11 1.95
N MET A 33 -1.98 2.33 2.40
CA MET A 33 -2.35 3.53 3.15
C MET A 33 -1.67 3.62 4.53
N ARG A 34 -1.22 2.49 5.09
CA ARG A 34 -0.41 2.50 6.32
C ARG A 34 0.93 3.20 6.14
N TYR A 35 1.48 3.17 4.92
CA TYR A 35 2.75 3.80 4.58
C TYR A 35 2.58 5.21 4.02
N ALA A 36 1.36 5.78 4.01
CA ALA A 36 1.08 7.08 3.38
C ALA A 36 1.94 8.25 3.88
N ARG A 37 2.57 8.13 5.07
CA ARG A 37 3.50 9.13 5.60
C ARG A 37 4.87 9.11 4.92
N SER A 38 5.36 7.95 4.50
CA SER A 38 6.72 7.78 3.96
C SER A 38 6.74 7.34 2.50
N LEU A 39 5.63 6.83 1.99
CA LEU A 39 5.55 6.22 0.67
C LEU A 39 5.56 7.29 -0.41
N GLU A 40 6.58 7.25 -1.25
CA GLU A 40 6.80 8.18 -2.36
C GLU A 40 6.32 7.57 -3.68
N GLU A 41 6.56 6.28 -3.89
CA GLU A 41 6.25 5.59 -5.14
C GLU A 41 5.56 4.24 -4.91
N VAL A 42 4.52 3.98 -5.70
CA VAL A 42 3.78 2.72 -5.70
C VAL A 42 3.54 2.24 -7.12
N LEU A 43 4.02 1.03 -7.43
CA LEU A 43 3.83 0.40 -8.74
C LEU A 43 2.75 -0.68 -8.63
N LEU A 44 1.62 -0.45 -9.32
CA LEU A 44 0.46 -1.35 -9.34
C LEU A 44 0.10 -1.81 -10.75
N ASP A 45 1.05 -1.75 -11.69
CA ASP A 45 0.83 -2.16 -13.08
C ASP A 45 0.46 -3.64 -13.21
N ALA A 46 -0.23 -3.97 -14.30
CA ALA A 46 -0.62 -5.34 -14.63
C ALA A 46 -1.42 -6.04 -13.52
N ASN A 47 -2.25 -5.30 -12.79
CA ASN A 47 -3.27 -5.82 -11.88
C ASN A 47 -4.67 -5.71 -12.50
N HIS A 48 -5.69 -6.18 -11.78
CA HIS A 48 -7.10 -6.13 -12.18
C HIS A 48 -7.89 -5.07 -11.38
N ILE A 49 -7.23 -3.98 -11.00
CA ILE A 49 -7.82 -2.90 -10.20
C ILE A 49 -8.79 -2.13 -11.11
N ARG A 50 -10.09 -2.26 -10.85
CA ARG A 50 -11.15 -1.59 -11.63
C ARG A 50 -11.56 -0.26 -11.01
N ASP A 51 -11.54 -0.20 -9.69
CA ASP A 51 -11.97 0.95 -8.91
C ASP A 51 -10.80 1.49 -8.12
N LEU A 52 -10.48 2.78 -8.33
CA LEU A 52 -9.58 3.49 -7.43
C LEU A 52 -10.33 3.85 -6.14
N PRO A 53 -9.66 3.84 -4.96
CA PRO A 53 -10.25 4.37 -3.75
C PRO A 53 -10.71 5.81 -4.00
N LYS A 54 -11.98 6.10 -3.69
CA LYS A 54 -12.55 7.43 -3.88
C LYS A 54 -11.67 8.44 -3.14
N LYS A 55 -10.99 9.29 -3.90
CA LYS A 55 -10.21 10.40 -3.34
C LYS A 55 -11.17 11.21 -2.48
N THR A 56 -10.93 11.28 -1.18
CA THR A 56 -11.63 12.23 -0.30
C THR A 56 -11.15 13.62 -0.68
N ILE A 57 -11.70 14.15 -1.77
CA ILE A 57 -11.61 15.57 -2.12
C ILE A 57 -12.39 16.27 -1.01
N ASN A 58 -11.67 16.80 -0.03
CA ASN A 58 -12.26 17.59 1.04
C ASN A 58 -12.80 18.87 0.39
N PRO A 59 -14.12 19.13 0.37
CA PRO A 59 -14.69 20.28 -0.34
C PRO A 59 -14.62 21.58 0.50
N TYR A 60 -13.70 21.66 1.47
CA TYR A 60 -13.48 22.83 2.32
C TYR A 60 -12.17 23.51 1.97
#